data_AF-A0A915MD21-F1
#
_entry.id   AF-A0A915MD21-F1
#
_cell.length_a   1.000
_cell.length_b   1.000
_cell.length_c   1.000
_cell.angle_alpha   90.00
_cell.angle_beta   90.00
_cell.angle_gamma   90.00
#
_symmetry.space_group_name_H-M   'P 1'
#
loop_
_entity.id
_entity.type
_entity.pdbx_description
1 polymer ?
#
loop_
_entity_poly.entity_id
_entity_poly.type
_entity_poly.pdbx_seq_one_letter_code
_entity_poly.pdbx_strand_id
1 'polypeptide(L)'
;MNDSDQYNQPGSSDEQKPSKQVMGGGQPQDPKKIKLIQQQLVLLMHAHKCQQKEKLEPQNCGICFQPYCSIMKCVLDHMVKCTSGRQCQFAHCVSSRQIISHWKNCSLEYCGVCTPVKKYTLKQDAGQNQAIDTMLNNLHI
;
A
#
# COMPACT_ATOMS: atom_id res chain seq x y z
N MET A 1 -9.44 36.90 -62.64
CA MET A 1 -10.83 36.48 -62.80
C MET A 1 -11.08 35.30 -61.87
N ASN A 2 -12.20 35.33 -61.16
CA ASN A 2 -12.69 34.24 -60.30
C ASN A 2 -12.82 32.93 -61.07
N ASP A 3 -12.61 31.80 -60.39
CA ASP A 3 -13.38 30.59 -60.64
C ASP A 3 -13.64 29.85 -59.33
N SER A 4 -14.82 29.22 -59.27
CA SER A 4 -15.52 28.70 -58.11
C SER A 4 -15.32 27.17 -57.98
N ASP A 5 -16.05 26.60 -57.02
CA ASP A 5 -16.36 25.19 -56.83
C ASP A 5 -15.38 24.38 -55.94
N GLN A 6 -15.65 24.20 -54.65
CA GLN A 6 -16.74 23.43 -54.02
C GLN A 6 -16.50 21.92 -54.04
N TYR A 7 -15.99 21.37 -52.92
CA TYR A 7 -16.53 20.11 -52.40
C TYR A 7 -16.36 20.00 -50.89
N ASN A 8 -17.31 19.28 -50.30
CA ASN A 8 -17.79 19.34 -48.93
C ASN A 8 -17.35 18.09 -48.12
N GLN A 9 -17.08 18.29 -46.82
CA GLN A 9 -17.23 17.35 -45.68
C GLN A 9 -16.30 16.10 -45.55
N PRO A 10 -16.19 15.46 -44.35
CA PRO A 10 -16.65 15.82 -43.00
C PRO A 10 -15.61 15.63 -41.86
N GLY A 11 -15.93 16.17 -40.69
CA GLY A 11 -15.86 15.45 -39.41
C GLY A 11 -14.49 15.08 -38.82
N SER A 12 -14.00 15.89 -37.90
CA SER A 12 -13.28 15.37 -36.73
C SER A 12 -13.96 15.90 -35.49
N SER A 13 -14.98 15.15 -35.04
CA SER A 13 -15.44 15.24 -33.67
C SER A 13 -14.27 14.85 -32.78
N ASP A 14 -13.75 15.79 -32.00
CA ASP A 14 -12.93 15.55 -30.83
C ASP A 14 -13.75 14.72 -29.82
N GLU A 15 -13.78 13.42 -30.06
CA GLU A 15 -14.35 12.44 -29.16
C GLU A 15 -13.36 12.26 -28.02
N GLN A 16 -13.49 13.12 -27.00
CA GLN A 16 -12.86 12.95 -25.70
C GLN A 16 -13.31 11.61 -25.11
N LYS A 17 -12.46 10.60 -25.30
CA LYS A 17 -12.56 9.30 -24.65
C LYS A 17 -12.66 9.50 -23.13
N PRO A 18 -13.66 8.90 -22.47
CA PRO A 18 -13.66 8.82 -21.02
C PRO A 18 -12.48 7.93 -20.60
N SER A 19 -11.62 8.49 -19.76
CA SER A 19 -10.53 7.78 -19.12
C SER A 19 -11.12 6.66 -18.25
N LYS A 20 -11.22 5.46 -18.81
CA LYS A 20 -11.39 4.23 -18.04
C LYS A 20 -10.12 4.05 -17.22
N GLN A 21 -10.19 4.38 -15.93
CA GLN A 21 -9.22 3.93 -14.94
C GLN A 21 -9.31 2.39 -14.87
N VAL A 22 -8.45 1.75 -15.66
CA VAL A 22 -8.19 0.32 -15.57
C VAL A 22 -7.34 0.11 -14.32
N MET A 23 -7.99 -0.34 -13.25
CA MET A 23 -7.36 -0.85 -12.04
C MET A 23 -6.74 -2.21 -12.36
N GLY A 24 -5.51 -2.19 -12.89
CA GLY A 24 -4.73 -3.38 -13.21
C GLY A 24 -3.26 -3.12 -12.90
N GLY A 25 -2.63 -4.05 -12.17
CA GLY A 25 -1.31 -3.90 -11.57
C GLY A 25 -0.24 -3.31 -12.50
N GLY A 26 0.43 -2.27 -12.02
CA GLY A 26 1.52 -1.59 -12.70
C GLY A 26 2.04 -0.48 -11.81
N GLN A 27 3.35 -0.49 -11.57
CA GLN A 27 4.13 0.27 -10.60
C GLN A 27 3.72 1.74 -10.36
N PRO A 28 3.94 2.29 -9.15
CA PRO A 28 4.02 3.73 -8.99
C PRO A 28 5.25 4.20 -9.78
N GLN A 29 5.05 4.84 -10.94
CA GLN A 29 6.16 5.37 -11.73
C GLN A 29 6.75 6.66 -11.13
N ASP A 30 6.00 7.33 -10.25
CA ASP A 30 6.46 8.53 -9.58
C ASP A 30 7.36 8.18 -8.37
N PRO A 31 8.62 8.66 -8.32
CA PRO A 31 9.52 8.40 -7.20
C PRO A 31 8.98 8.93 -5.87
N LYS A 32 8.11 9.95 -5.88
CA LYS A 32 7.41 10.46 -4.69
C LYS A 32 6.38 9.47 -4.14
N LYS A 33 5.61 8.82 -5.02
CA LYS A 33 4.61 7.82 -4.61
C LYS A 33 5.27 6.57 -4.04
N ILE A 34 6.38 6.13 -4.64
CA ILE A 34 7.18 5.02 -4.11
C ILE A 34 7.64 5.32 -2.68
N LYS A 35 8.20 6.50 -2.42
CA LYS A 35 8.64 6.91 -1.07
C LYS A 35 7.49 6.90 -0.06
N LEU A 36 6.30 7.36 -0.45
CA LEU A 36 5.14 7.33 0.43
C LEU A 36 4.72 5.89 0.78
N ILE A 37 4.70 4.99 -0.20
CA ILE A 37 4.36 3.57 0.03
C ILE A 37 5.43 2.90 0.91
N GLN A 38 6.71 3.21 0.72
CA GLN A 38 7.79 2.73 1.58
C GLN A 38 7.59 3.19 3.03
N GLN A 39 7.32 4.49 3.24
CA GLN A 39 7.05 5.05 4.57
C GLN A 39 5.83 4.38 5.22
N GLN A 40 4.75 4.21 4.46
CA GLN A 40 3.54 3.56 4.93
C GLN A 40 3.81 2.10 5.34
N LEU A 41 4.59 1.36 4.55
CA LEU A 41 4.97 -0.02 4.88
C LEU A 41 5.81 -0.08 6.16
N VAL A 42 6.81 0.79 6.32
CA VAL A 42 7.63 0.87 7.55
C VAL A 42 6.77 1.19 8.77
N LEU A 43 5.81 2.09 8.64
CA LEU A 43 4.92 2.47 9.72
C LEU A 43 4.00 1.31 10.14
N LEU A 44 3.46 0.54 9.19
CA LEU A 44 2.70 -0.68 9.47
C LEU A 44 3.54 -1.68 10.26
N MET A 45 4.83 -1.84 9.93
CA MET A 45 5.74 -2.73 10.66
C MET A 45 5.99 -2.24 12.09
N HIS A 46 6.20 -0.93 12.25
CA HIS A 46 6.36 -0.34 13.57
C HIS A 46 5.13 -0.54 14.44
N ALA A 47 3.93 -0.25 13.91
CA ALA A 47 2.68 -0.33 14.65
C ALA A 47 2.44 -1.73 15.21
N HIS A 48 2.68 -2.77 14.41
CA HIS A 48 2.56 -4.14 14.91
C HIS A 48 3.61 -4.48 15.97
N LYS A 49 4.90 -4.15 15.75
CA LYS A 49 5.95 -4.40 16.76
C LYS A 49 5.60 -3.70 18.08
N CYS A 50 5.08 -2.48 17.99
CA CYS A 50 4.62 -1.72 19.14
C CYS A 50 3.45 -2.41 19.84
N GLN A 51 2.46 -2.91 19.10
CA GLN A 51 1.33 -3.67 19.63
C GLN A 51 1.75 -4.99 20.31
N GLN A 52 2.72 -5.72 19.74
CA GLN A 52 3.24 -6.95 20.34
C GLN A 52 4.00 -6.67 21.63
N LYS A 53 4.83 -5.62 21.65
CA LYS A 53 5.54 -5.20 22.86
C LYS A 53 4.56 -4.85 23.98
N GLU A 54 3.49 -4.13 23.65
CA GLU A 54 2.42 -3.78 24.58
C GLU A 54 1.68 -5.01 25.13
N LYS A 55 1.47 -6.03 24.29
CA LYS A 55 0.82 -7.28 24.69
C LYS A 55 1.68 -8.17 25.58
N LEU A 56 2.99 -8.23 25.33
CA LEU A 56 3.92 -9.07 26.09
C LEU A 56 4.34 -8.42 27.41
N GLU A 57 4.56 -7.10 27.40
CA GLU A 57 5.07 -6.34 28.54
C GLU A 57 4.14 -5.16 28.88
N PRO A 58 2.90 -5.40 29.32
CA PRO A 58 1.90 -4.34 29.54
C PRO A 58 2.32 -3.34 30.61
N GLN A 59 3.16 -3.75 31.57
CA GLN A 59 3.63 -2.90 32.67
C GLN A 59 4.88 -2.08 32.30
N ASN A 60 5.57 -2.45 31.21
CA ASN A 60 6.81 -1.82 30.77
C ASN A 60 6.69 -1.23 29.35
N CYS A 61 5.47 -1.13 28.83
CA CYS A 61 5.18 -0.52 27.55
C CYS A 61 5.10 1.01 27.71
N GLY A 62 6.24 1.68 27.54
CA GLY A 62 6.27 3.14 27.45
C GLY A 62 5.39 3.66 26.30
N ILE A 63 4.94 4.91 26.42
CA ILE A 63 4.17 5.60 25.38
C ILE A 63 4.98 5.61 24.08
N CYS A 64 4.36 5.16 22.99
CA CYS A 64 4.99 5.25 21.68
C CYS A 64 4.86 6.67 21.12
N PHE A 65 5.98 7.35 20.92
CA PHE A 65 6.03 8.70 20.35
C PHE A 65 6.05 8.72 18.82
N GLN A 66 6.00 7.56 18.15
CA GLN A 66 5.98 7.54 16.69
C GLN A 66 4.66 8.12 16.18
N PRO A 67 4.72 9.18 15.35
CA PRO A 67 3.52 9.79 14.81
C PRO A 67 2.77 8.77 13.96
N TYR A 68 1.44 8.84 13.98
CA TYR A 68 0.54 7.91 13.27
C TYR A 68 0.60 6.43 13.73
N CYS A 69 1.42 6.08 14.73
CA CYS A 69 1.47 4.72 15.26
C CYS A 69 0.11 4.27 15.82
N SER A 70 -0.57 5.12 16.59
CA SER A 70 -1.89 4.82 17.15
C SER A 70 -2.93 4.53 16.06
N ILE A 71 -2.95 5.35 15.01
CA ILE A 71 -3.85 5.17 13.85
C ILE A 71 -3.56 3.83 13.17
N MET A 72 -2.29 3.51 12.90
CA MET A 72 -1.96 2.27 12.23
C MET A 72 -2.20 1.03 13.10
N LYS A 73 -2.10 1.14 14.43
CA LYS A 73 -2.57 0.08 15.35
C LYS A 73 -4.08 -0.17 15.17
N CYS A 74 -4.90 0.88 15.16
CA CYS A 74 -6.34 0.74 14.91
C CYS A 74 -6.65 0.12 13.54
N VAL A 75 -5.88 0.47 12.50
CA VAL A 75 -6.00 -0.14 11.16
C VAL A 75 -5.67 -1.64 11.23
N LEU A 76 -4.60 -2.04 11.91
CA LEU A 76 -4.22 -3.45 12.06
C LEU A 76 -5.30 -4.24 12.81
N ASP A 77 -5.79 -3.72 13.94
CA ASP A 77 -6.89 -4.33 14.70
C ASP A 77 -8.16 -4.49 13.89
N HIS A 78 -8.48 -3.48 13.08
CA HIS A 78 -9.60 -3.54 12.15
C HIS A 78 -9.37 -4.61 11.08
N MET A 79 -8.19 -4.68 10.47
CA MET A 79 -7.89 -5.59 9.38
C MET A 79 -8.00 -7.07 9.77
N VAL A 80 -7.68 -7.43 11.02
CA VAL A 80 -7.86 -8.79 11.55
C VAL A 80 -9.34 -9.22 11.55
N LYS A 81 -10.26 -8.29 11.84
CA LYS A 81 -11.70 -8.56 11.97
C LYS A 81 -12.48 -8.28 10.68
N CYS A 82 -11.88 -7.51 9.77
CA CYS A 82 -12.54 -7.03 8.58
C CYS A 82 -12.59 -8.10 7.48
N THR A 83 -13.81 -8.38 7.00
CA THR A 83 -14.09 -9.32 5.91
C THR A 83 -14.59 -8.63 4.63
N SER A 84 -14.81 -7.31 4.67
CA SER A 84 -15.31 -6.51 3.53
C SER A 84 -14.33 -6.41 2.36
N GLY A 85 -13.08 -6.84 2.54
CA GLY A 85 -12.05 -6.86 1.50
C GLY A 85 -11.87 -5.49 0.84
N ARG A 86 -12.04 -5.44 -0.49
CA ARG A 86 -11.87 -4.22 -1.31
C ARG A 86 -13.00 -3.20 -1.14
N GLN A 87 -14.13 -3.58 -0.56
CA GLN A 87 -15.30 -2.71 -0.33
C GLN A 87 -15.27 -2.04 1.05
N CYS A 88 -14.23 -2.29 1.85
CA CYS A 88 -14.12 -1.70 3.17
C CYS A 88 -13.98 -0.17 3.09
N GLN A 89 -14.81 0.55 3.85
CA GLN A 89 -14.75 2.01 3.96
C GLN A 89 -13.90 2.51 5.13
N PHE A 90 -13.41 1.61 5.98
CA PHE A 90 -12.53 1.99 7.08
C PHE A 90 -11.25 2.62 6.52
N ALA A 91 -10.91 3.80 7.04
CA ALA A 91 -9.78 4.58 6.55
C ALA A 91 -8.50 3.74 6.53
N HIS A 92 -7.76 3.82 5.42
CA HIS A 92 -6.52 3.09 5.19
C HIS A 92 -6.61 1.56 5.17
N CYS A 93 -7.78 0.92 5.41
CA CYS A 93 -7.90 -0.54 5.38
C CYS A 93 -7.56 -1.11 3.99
N VAL A 94 -8.25 -0.64 2.95
CA VAL A 94 -8.07 -1.13 1.58
C VAL A 94 -6.65 -0.88 1.09
N SER A 95 -6.11 0.33 1.32
CA SER A 95 -4.74 0.67 0.92
C SER A 95 -3.69 -0.14 1.69
N SER A 96 -3.87 -0.33 3.00
CA SER A 96 -2.92 -1.11 3.80
C SER A 96 -2.93 -2.58 3.42
N ARG A 97 -4.11 -3.16 3.13
CA ARG A 97 -4.23 -4.50 2.56
C ARG A 97 -3.45 -4.64 1.26
N GLN A 98 -3.58 -3.70 0.32
CA GLN A 98 -2.86 -3.75 -0.95
C GLN A 98 -1.33 -3.72 -0.77
N ILE A 99 -0.83 -2.84 0.11
CA ILE A 99 0.61 -2.72 0.41
C ILE A 99 1.14 -4.03 1.01
N ILE A 100 0.37 -4.62 1.92
CA ILE A 100 0.67 -5.90 2.56
C ILE A 100 0.65 -7.06 1.54
N SER A 101 -0.39 -7.15 0.70
CA SER A 101 -0.49 -8.16 -0.36
C SER A 101 0.67 -8.06 -1.34
N HIS A 102 1.08 -6.84 -1.68
CA HIS A 102 2.25 -6.62 -2.53
C HIS A 102 3.50 -7.18 -1.85
N TRP A 103 3.75 -6.84 -0.58
CA TRP A 103 4.90 -7.36 0.15
C TRP A 103 4.94 -8.90 0.17
N LYS A 104 3.82 -9.54 0.55
CA LYS A 104 3.70 -11.01 0.64
C LYS A 104 4.00 -11.73 -0.67
N ASN A 105 3.54 -11.16 -1.78
CA ASN A 105 3.64 -11.79 -3.10
C ASN A 105 4.82 -11.27 -3.94
N CYS A 106 5.64 -10.35 -3.42
CA CYS A 106 6.73 -9.73 -4.17
C CYS A 106 8.07 -10.44 -3.96
N SER A 107 8.43 -11.28 -4.94
CA SER A 107 9.74 -11.95 -5.03
C SER A 107 10.82 -11.12 -5.73
N LEU A 108 10.48 -9.95 -6.29
CA LEU A 108 11.43 -9.13 -7.03
C LEU A 108 12.56 -8.61 -6.13
N GLU A 109 13.81 -8.88 -6.53
CA GLU A 109 15.02 -8.50 -5.78
C GLU A 109 15.19 -6.98 -5.69
N TYR A 110 14.95 -6.29 -6.81
CA TYR A 110 15.04 -4.84 -6.93
C TYR A 110 13.66 -4.16 -6.94
N CYS A 111 12.79 -4.56 -6.01
CA CYS A 111 11.50 -3.90 -5.86
C CYS A 111 11.63 -2.53 -5.19
N GLY A 112 11.29 -1.46 -5.91
CA GLY A 112 11.32 -0.09 -5.39
C GLY A 112 10.51 0.12 -4.12
N VAL A 113 9.51 -0.70 -3.80
CA VAL A 113 8.76 -0.64 -2.54
C VAL A 113 9.37 -1.55 -1.47
N CYS A 114 9.71 -2.79 -1.81
CA CYS A 114 10.10 -3.80 -0.82
C CYS A 114 11.59 -3.73 -0.44
N THR A 115 12.50 -3.38 -1.35
CA THR A 115 13.95 -3.39 -1.10
C THR A 115 14.40 -2.63 0.16
N PRO A 116 13.94 -1.39 0.44
CA PRO A 116 14.37 -0.69 1.66
C PRO A 116 13.92 -1.43 2.92
N VAL A 117 12.70 -1.96 2.93
CA VAL A 117 12.16 -2.69 4.10
C VAL A 117 12.86 -4.04 4.26
N LYS A 118 13.11 -4.78 3.17
CA LYS A 118 13.87 -6.05 3.18
C LYS A 118 15.26 -5.87 3.80
N LYS A 119 15.95 -4.75 3.51
CA LYS A 119 17.27 -4.46 4.10
C LYS A 119 17.24 -4.32 5.64
N TYR A 120 16.15 -3.81 6.21
CA TYR A 120 15.99 -3.71 7.66
C TYR A 120 15.58 -5.05 8.29
N THR A 121 14.81 -5.88 7.60
CA THR A 121 14.38 -7.19 8.10
C THR A 121 15.43 -8.29 7.94
N LEU A 122 16.37 -8.15 7.00
CA LEU A 122 17.49 -9.09 6.80
C LEU A 122 18.66 -8.85 7.75
N LYS A 123 18.84 -7.62 8.26
CA LYS A 123 19.93 -7.26 9.19
C LYS A 123 19.62 -7.50 10.67
N GLN A 124 18.35 -7.71 11.01
CA GLN A 124 17.93 -8.08 12.36
C GLN A 124 17.51 -9.54 12.31
N ASP A 125 18.01 -10.34 13.24
CA ASP A 125 18.04 -11.81 13.26
C ASP A 125 16.80 -12.54 12.69
N ALA A 126 17.01 -13.79 12.28
CA ALA A 126 16.04 -14.69 11.61
C ALA A 126 14.60 -14.73 12.16
N GLY A 127 14.36 -14.27 13.41
CA GLY A 127 13.02 -14.11 13.98
C GLY A 127 12.18 -12.94 13.42
N GLN A 128 12.76 -11.96 12.73
CA GLN A 128 12.01 -10.78 12.26
C GLN A 128 11.25 -10.98 10.95
N ASN A 129 11.78 -11.80 10.04
CA ASN A 129 11.07 -12.14 8.79
C ASN A 129 9.81 -12.96 9.09
N GLN A 130 9.86 -13.84 10.10
CA GLN A 130 8.70 -14.60 10.57
C GLN A 130 7.63 -13.71 11.20
N ALA A 131 7.99 -12.62 11.88
CA ALA A 131 7.02 -11.74 12.51
C ALA A 131 6.08 -11.08 11.47
N ILE A 132 6.63 -10.65 10.32
CA ILE A 132 5.81 -10.09 9.23
C ILE A 132 4.91 -11.19 8.68
N ASP A 133 5.46 -12.33 8.27
CA ASP A 133 4.64 -13.41 7.72
C ASP A 133 3.56 -13.88 8.71
N THR A 134 3.85 -13.92 10.01
CA THR A 134 2.89 -14.27 11.06
C THR A 134 1.78 -13.23 11.19
N MET A 135 2.08 -11.93 11.07
CA MET A 135 1.07 -10.87 10.96
C MET A 135 0.18 -11.09 9.74
N LEU A 136 0.80 -11.37 8.59
CA LEU A 136 0.12 -11.46 7.31
C LEU A 136 -0.69 -12.75 7.15
N ASN A 137 -0.39 -13.78 7.94
CA ASN A 137 -1.14 -15.03 7.99
C ASN A 137 -2.37 -14.96 8.89
N ASN A 138 -2.37 -14.09 9.92
CA ASN A 138 -3.55 -13.83 10.76
C ASN A 138 -4.55 -12.83 10.13
N LEU A 139 -4.16 -12.20 9.02
CA LEU A 139 -5.00 -11.31 8.23
C LEU A 139 -5.61 -12.12 7.08
N HIS A 140 -6.94 -12.26 7.05
CA HIS A 140 -7.65 -12.83 5.89
C HIS A 140 -7.50 -11.88 4.70
N ILE A 141 -6.43 -12.07 3.92
CA ILE A 141 -6.09 -11.35 2.68
C ILE A 141 -6.04 -12.37 1.54
#